data_AF-A0A5M9MNE3-F1
#
_entry.id   AF-A0A5M9MNE3-F1
#
_cell.length_a   1.000
_cell.length_b   1.000
_cell.length_c   1.000
_cell.angle_alpha   90.00
_cell.angle_beta   90.00
_cell.angle_gamma   90.00
#
_symmetry.space_group_name_H-M   'P 1'
#
loop_
_entity.id
_entity.type
_entity.pdbx_description
1 polymer ?
#
loop_
_entity_poly.entity_id
_entity_poly.type
_entity_poly.pdbx_seq_one_letter_code
_entity_poly.pdbx_strand_id
1 'polypeptide(L)'
;MSFQHLERIILQYYDGDYFTVIPRPLILDPILALLRELRERADGENFLEALHVNAEQNLHRKFPSITVQTSVDDFLGYFTGHNFRMEFVGLIFALAGVASSYVEVEDAFAQQDFAADMYAASKLCTDMCGENNQVNDLTVWLRYMNAVLSSNLSGDASAMLYHRFNEFAAELFIMGFHKLISTSPDIPFFILETRKRIFSAAVTRDASLATFLGRPPRIDCNFCDFVIPLDLDDDEVEPAVRAIGILCRCANSNDILDFRQNYGAHMKKTLDQQVIVAIQAKSSQGDFGKTS
;
A
#
# COMPACT_ATOMS: atom_id res chain seq x y z
N MET A 1 -13.90 -1.81 -18.97
CA MET A 1 -14.43 -1.74 -17.59
C MET A 1 -14.85 -0.30 -17.31
N SER A 2 -15.98 -0.05 -16.63
CA SER A 2 -16.42 1.32 -16.33
C SER A 2 -15.71 1.87 -15.08
N PHE A 3 -15.34 3.15 -15.09
CA PHE A 3 -14.75 3.83 -13.92
C PHE A 3 -15.62 3.74 -12.66
N GLN A 4 -16.93 3.59 -12.83
CA GLN A 4 -17.89 3.36 -11.74
C GLN A 4 -17.64 2.05 -10.98
N HIS A 5 -17.24 0.98 -11.70
CA HIS A 5 -16.92 -0.28 -11.04
C HIS A 5 -15.69 -0.12 -10.16
N LEU A 6 -14.64 0.52 -10.69
CA LEU A 6 -13.40 0.78 -9.98
C LEU A 6 -13.61 1.66 -8.73
N GLU A 7 -14.38 2.73 -8.85
CA GLU A 7 -14.75 3.60 -7.73
C GLU A 7 -15.46 2.82 -6.62
N ARG A 8 -16.45 2.00 -6.99
CA ARG A 8 -17.23 1.20 -6.04
C ARG A 8 -16.37 0.21 -5.27
N ILE A 9 -15.51 -0.56 -5.95
CA ILE A 9 -14.71 -1.59 -5.27
C ILE A 9 -13.69 -0.95 -4.31
N ILE A 10 -13.09 0.18 -4.70
CA ILE A 10 -12.12 0.89 -3.87
C ILE A 10 -12.80 1.49 -2.64
N LEU A 11 -13.98 2.12 -2.80
CA LEU A 11 -14.76 2.64 -1.68
C LEU A 11 -15.11 1.54 -0.67
N GLN A 12 -15.59 0.38 -1.14
CA GLN A 12 -15.89 -0.75 -0.26
C GLN A 12 -14.68 -1.25 0.53
N TYR A 13 -13.49 -1.20 -0.04
CA TYR A 13 -12.26 -1.56 0.66
C TYR A 13 -11.95 -0.57 1.81
N TYR A 14 -12.10 0.74 1.56
CA TYR A 14 -11.86 1.78 2.56
C TYR A 14 -13.00 1.97 3.58
N ASP A 15 -14.23 1.58 3.24
CA ASP A 15 -15.39 1.66 4.13
C ASP A 15 -15.55 0.42 5.03
N GLY A 16 -14.69 -0.60 4.85
CA GLY A 16 -14.67 -1.78 5.73
C GLY A 16 -13.97 -1.50 7.07
N ASP A 17 -14.18 -2.37 8.06
CA ASP A 17 -13.50 -2.33 9.37
C ASP A 17 -12.00 -2.72 9.31
N TYR A 18 -11.33 -2.46 8.18
CA TYR A 18 -9.95 -2.84 7.93
C TYR A 18 -9.02 -1.67 8.17
N PHE A 19 -7.92 -1.92 8.86
CA PHE A 19 -6.86 -0.93 8.99
C PHE A 19 -6.18 -0.70 7.64
N THR A 20 -6.23 0.53 7.16
CA THR A 20 -5.54 1.02 5.96
C THR A 20 -4.15 1.52 6.35
N VAL A 21 -3.12 0.85 5.83
CA VAL A 21 -1.72 1.22 6.13
C VAL A 21 -1.37 2.61 5.60
N ILE A 22 -1.97 2.99 4.48
CA ILE A 22 -1.78 4.30 3.87
C ILE A 22 -3.08 5.09 4.08
N PRO A 23 -3.02 6.25 4.76
CA PRO A 23 -4.22 7.01 5.13
C PRO A 23 -5.10 7.34 3.93
N ARG A 24 -6.43 7.17 4.11
CA ARG A 24 -7.47 7.48 3.13
C ARG A 24 -7.27 8.82 2.40
N PRO A 25 -7.00 9.97 3.06
CA PRO A 25 -6.85 11.24 2.34
C PRO A 25 -5.66 11.29 1.36
N LEU A 26 -4.65 10.45 1.56
CA LEU A 26 -3.44 10.44 0.74
C LEU A 26 -3.55 9.55 -0.51
N ILE A 27 -4.54 8.66 -0.54
CA ILE A 27 -4.74 7.73 -1.66
C ILE A 27 -6.16 7.80 -2.21
N LEU A 28 -7.17 7.65 -1.37
CA LEU A 28 -8.53 7.52 -1.84
C LEU A 28 -9.01 8.83 -2.48
N ASP A 29 -8.81 9.95 -1.81
CA ASP A 29 -9.26 11.25 -2.30
C ASP A 29 -8.71 11.62 -3.69
N PRO A 30 -7.38 11.53 -3.95
CA PRO A 30 -6.86 11.79 -5.31
C PRO A 30 -7.34 10.77 -6.34
N ILE A 31 -7.62 9.51 -5.96
CA ILE A 31 -8.20 8.51 -6.86
C ILE A 31 -9.65 8.86 -7.21
N LEU A 32 -10.48 9.19 -6.22
CA LEU A 32 -11.88 9.56 -6.45
C LEU A 32 -11.98 10.84 -7.28
N ALA A 33 -11.12 11.83 -7.02
CA ALA A 33 -11.03 13.04 -7.82
C ALA A 33 -10.69 12.71 -9.29
N LEU A 34 -9.70 11.84 -9.53
CA LEU A 34 -9.33 11.38 -10.86
C LEU A 34 -10.48 10.65 -11.58
N LEU A 35 -11.13 9.70 -10.91
CA LEU A 35 -12.24 8.92 -11.47
C LEU A 35 -13.45 9.80 -11.78
N ARG A 36 -13.71 10.80 -10.94
CA ARG A 36 -14.74 11.80 -11.18
C ARG A 36 -14.43 12.64 -12.42
N GLU A 37 -13.20 13.15 -12.55
CA GLU A 37 -12.79 13.91 -13.74
C GLU A 37 -12.91 13.07 -15.02
N LEU A 38 -12.48 11.81 -14.98
CA LEU A 38 -12.60 10.88 -16.12
C LEU A 38 -14.04 10.63 -16.55
N ARG A 39 -14.98 10.68 -15.60
CA ARG A 39 -16.42 10.49 -15.85
C ARG A 39 -17.11 11.75 -16.37
N GLU A 40 -16.78 12.90 -15.79
CA GLU A 40 -17.48 14.17 -16.06
C GLU A 40 -16.98 14.87 -17.34
N ARG A 41 -15.76 14.57 -17.78
CA ARG A 41 -15.18 15.16 -19.00
C ARG A 41 -15.81 14.58 -20.27
N ALA A 42 -16.33 15.48 -21.11
CA ALA A 42 -16.83 15.13 -22.44
C ALA A 42 -15.73 14.61 -23.39
N ASP A 43 -14.47 14.98 -23.13
CA ASP A 43 -13.27 14.62 -23.88
C ASP A 43 -12.38 13.60 -23.13
N GLY A 44 -13.00 12.61 -22.49
CA GLY A 44 -12.31 11.63 -21.64
C GLY A 44 -11.11 10.92 -22.29
N GLU A 45 -11.18 10.61 -23.59
CA GLU A 45 -10.05 10.00 -24.33
C GLU A 45 -8.84 10.92 -24.40
N ASN A 46 -9.02 12.21 -24.71
CA ASN A 46 -7.93 13.18 -24.75
C ASN A 46 -7.34 13.42 -23.35
N PHE A 47 -8.19 13.38 -22.32
CA PHE A 47 -7.73 13.52 -20.95
C PHE A 47 -6.90 12.31 -20.49
N LEU A 48 -7.32 11.09 -20.84
CA LEU A 48 -6.53 9.87 -20.59
C LEU A 48 -5.18 9.92 -21.31
N GLU A 49 -5.15 10.35 -22.56
CA GLU A 49 -3.92 10.52 -23.32
C GLU A 49 -2.99 11.55 -22.65
N ALA A 50 -3.54 12.68 -22.18
CA ALA A 50 -2.75 13.68 -21.45
C ALA A 50 -2.17 13.12 -20.13
N LEU A 51 -2.92 12.30 -19.39
CA LEU A 51 -2.43 11.63 -18.19
C LEU A 51 -1.31 10.64 -18.53
N HIS A 52 -1.46 9.86 -19.59
CA HIS A 52 -0.43 8.94 -20.07
C HIS A 52 0.88 9.70 -20.40
N VAL A 53 0.77 10.76 -21.20
CA VAL A 53 1.91 11.63 -21.55
C VAL A 53 2.56 12.23 -20.30
N ASN A 54 1.77 12.71 -19.33
CA ASN A 54 2.32 13.22 -18.07
C ASN A 54 3.05 12.12 -17.29
N ALA A 55 2.49 10.91 -17.18
CA ALA A 55 3.11 9.79 -16.46
C ALA A 55 4.45 9.39 -17.07
N GLU A 56 4.54 9.33 -18.41
CA GLU A 56 5.80 9.07 -19.13
C GLU A 56 6.82 10.19 -18.90
N GLN A 57 6.42 11.46 -19.04
CA GLN A 57 7.33 12.59 -18.85
C GLN A 57 7.84 12.71 -17.41
N ASN A 58 7.00 12.38 -16.44
CA ASN A 58 7.35 12.47 -15.02
C ASN A 58 8.08 11.22 -14.52
N LEU A 59 8.10 10.11 -15.27
CA LEU A 59 8.80 8.87 -14.91
C LEU A 59 10.25 9.13 -14.49
N HIS A 60 11.00 9.88 -15.31
CA HIS A 60 12.42 10.21 -15.07
C HIS A 60 12.64 11.46 -14.21
N ARG A 61 11.58 12.19 -13.85
CA ARG A 61 11.71 13.39 -13.02
C ARG A 61 11.81 13.00 -11.56
N LYS A 62 12.78 13.61 -10.88
CA LYS A 62 12.98 13.44 -9.43
C LYS A 62 11.72 13.81 -8.67
N PHE A 63 11.32 12.95 -7.73
CA PHE A 63 10.23 13.26 -6.81
C PHE A 63 10.57 14.53 -5.99
N PRO A 64 9.64 15.50 -5.88
CA PRO A 64 9.89 16.73 -5.12
C PRO A 64 10.29 16.46 -3.67
N SER A 65 11.13 17.31 -3.10
CA SER A 65 11.55 17.20 -1.71
C SER A 65 10.40 17.57 -0.78
N ILE A 66 10.05 16.65 0.12
CA ILE A 66 9.08 16.86 1.19
C ILE A 66 9.78 17.59 2.34
N THR A 67 9.20 18.70 2.80
CA THR A 67 9.69 19.53 3.91
C THR A 67 8.61 19.65 4.97
N VAL A 68 8.95 20.05 6.19
CA VAL A 68 7.96 20.24 7.27
C VAL A 68 6.82 21.23 6.91
N GLN A 69 7.04 22.13 5.94
CA GLN A 69 6.01 23.06 5.46
C GLN A 69 5.12 22.48 4.35
N THR A 70 5.46 21.33 3.78
CA THR A 70 4.67 20.70 2.71
C THR A 70 3.28 20.36 3.25
N SER A 71 2.24 20.98 2.70
CA SER A 71 0.85 20.65 3.03
C SER A 71 0.39 19.35 2.36
N VAL A 72 -0.77 18.84 2.75
CA VAL A 72 -1.39 17.69 2.06
C VAL A 72 -1.64 18.02 0.60
N ASP A 73 -2.22 19.19 0.30
CA ASP A 73 -2.47 19.64 -1.07
C ASP A 73 -1.19 19.76 -1.90
N ASP A 74 -0.11 20.30 -1.31
CA ASP A 74 1.19 20.37 -1.99
C ASP A 74 1.69 18.97 -2.36
N PHE A 75 1.60 18.02 -1.41
CA PHE A 75 2.03 16.64 -1.62
C PHE A 75 1.18 15.92 -2.68
N LEU A 76 -0.15 16.04 -2.61
CA LEU A 76 -1.05 15.51 -3.64
C LEU A 76 -0.74 16.10 -5.02
N GLY A 77 -0.38 17.39 -5.07
CA GLY A 77 0.07 18.08 -6.27
C GLY A 77 1.36 17.53 -6.88
N TYR A 78 2.17 16.74 -6.16
CA TYR A 78 3.40 16.13 -6.69
C TYR A 78 3.14 14.93 -7.62
N PHE A 79 1.92 14.38 -7.63
CA PHE A 79 1.60 13.18 -8.42
C PHE A 79 0.22 13.15 -9.07
N THR A 80 -0.49 14.28 -9.05
CA THR A 80 -1.79 14.45 -9.70
C THR A 80 -1.73 15.55 -10.76
N GLY A 81 -2.78 15.67 -11.58
CA GLY A 81 -2.89 16.70 -12.62
C GLY A 81 -1.72 16.66 -13.63
N HIS A 82 -1.01 17.78 -13.80
CA HIS A 82 0.13 17.84 -14.71
C HIS A 82 1.36 17.06 -14.21
N ASN A 83 1.45 16.84 -12.90
CA ASN A 83 2.51 16.05 -12.29
C ASN A 83 2.13 14.58 -12.19
N PHE A 84 1.09 14.11 -12.89
CA PHE A 84 0.66 12.71 -12.84
C PHE A 84 1.83 11.76 -13.09
N ARG A 85 2.01 10.76 -12.21
CA ARG A 85 3.21 9.89 -12.20
C ARG A 85 2.87 8.42 -12.35
N MET A 86 3.82 7.67 -12.91
CA MET A 86 3.70 6.22 -13.11
C MET A 86 3.61 5.44 -11.79
N GLU A 87 4.24 5.90 -10.71
CA GLU A 87 4.12 5.28 -9.38
C GLU A 87 2.65 5.27 -8.92
N PHE A 88 1.93 6.38 -9.15
CA PHE A 88 0.53 6.51 -8.76
C PHE A 88 -0.40 5.65 -9.63
N VAL A 89 -0.11 5.54 -10.93
CA VAL A 89 -0.81 4.60 -11.84
C VAL A 89 -0.69 3.16 -11.34
N GLY A 90 0.54 2.73 -11.04
CA GLY A 90 0.79 1.38 -10.52
C GLY A 90 0.09 1.13 -9.18
N LEU A 91 0.01 2.15 -8.33
CA LEU A 91 -0.68 2.10 -7.04
C LEU A 91 -2.19 1.94 -7.21
N ILE A 92 -2.80 2.65 -8.15
CA ILE A 92 -4.23 2.49 -8.49
C ILE A 92 -4.51 1.06 -8.93
N PHE A 93 -3.69 0.49 -9.82
CA PHE A 93 -3.86 -0.90 -10.25
C PHE A 93 -3.71 -1.88 -9.09
N ALA A 94 -2.67 -1.73 -8.25
CA ALA A 94 -2.49 -2.59 -7.08
C ALA A 94 -3.71 -2.53 -6.15
N LEU A 95 -4.17 -1.32 -5.83
CA LEU A 95 -5.32 -1.10 -4.96
C LEU A 95 -6.60 -1.69 -5.57
N ALA A 96 -6.84 -1.53 -6.87
CA ALA A 96 -7.98 -2.10 -7.55
C ALA A 96 -8.03 -3.63 -7.44
N GLY A 97 -6.90 -4.30 -7.64
CA GLY A 97 -6.81 -5.75 -7.49
C GLY A 97 -6.92 -6.23 -6.04
N VAL A 98 -6.39 -5.47 -5.08
CA VAL A 98 -6.60 -5.77 -3.65
C VAL A 98 -8.07 -5.61 -3.31
N ALA A 99 -8.67 -4.48 -3.67
CA ALA A 99 -10.05 -4.14 -3.38
C ALA A 99 -11.03 -5.15 -3.99
N SER A 100 -10.77 -5.63 -5.21
CA SER A 100 -11.62 -6.64 -5.84
C SER A 100 -11.74 -7.91 -5.00
N SER A 101 -10.72 -8.27 -4.21
CA SER A 101 -10.73 -9.45 -3.33
C SER A 101 -11.74 -9.35 -2.17
N TYR A 102 -12.24 -8.14 -1.87
CA TYR A 102 -13.15 -7.87 -0.75
C TYR A 102 -14.60 -7.63 -1.20
N VAL A 103 -14.87 -7.71 -2.49
CA VAL A 103 -16.22 -7.54 -3.04
C VAL A 103 -16.87 -8.91 -3.22
N GLU A 104 -18.10 -9.07 -2.74
CA GLU A 104 -18.93 -10.23 -3.09
C GLU A 104 -19.31 -10.11 -4.56
N VAL A 105 -18.71 -10.95 -5.41
CA VAL A 105 -19.05 -11.07 -6.83
C VAL A 105 -19.65 -12.45 -7.07
N GLU A 106 -20.70 -12.53 -7.90
CA GLU A 106 -21.33 -13.81 -8.27
C GLU A 106 -20.37 -14.76 -9.01
N ASP A 107 -19.34 -14.21 -9.66
CA ASP A 107 -18.32 -14.94 -10.42
C ASP A 107 -16.91 -14.73 -9.86
N ALA A 108 -16.44 -15.73 -9.11
CA ALA A 108 -15.10 -15.76 -8.52
C ALA A 108 -13.98 -15.86 -9.57
N PHE A 109 -14.23 -16.45 -10.75
CA PHE A 109 -13.22 -16.55 -11.80
C PHE A 109 -12.97 -15.19 -12.44
N ALA A 110 -14.03 -14.45 -12.77
CA ALA A 110 -13.90 -13.09 -13.30
C ALA A 110 -13.19 -12.14 -12.30
N GLN A 111 -13.42 -12.33 -11.00
CA GLN A 111 -12.75 -11.59 -9.93
C GLN A 111 -11.25 -11.93 -9.88
N GLN A 112 -10.88 -13.21 -10.00
CA GLN A 112 -9.49 -13.65 -10.00
C GLN A 112 -8.73 -13.16 -11.24
N ASP A 113 -9.35 -13.23 -12.42
CA ASP A 113 -8.79 -12.73 -13.67
C ASP A 113 -8.55 -11.21 -13.59
N PHE A 114 -9.54 -10.46 -13.07
CA PHE A 114 -9.38 -9.03 -12.85
C PHE A 114 -8.22 -8.70 -11.90
N ALA A 115 -8.12 -9.40 -10.76
CA ALA A 115 -7.03 -9.19 -9.82
C ALA A 115 -5.66 -9.53 -10.46
N ALA A 116 -5.59 -10.57 -11.30
CA ALA A 116 -4.39 -10.94 -12.03
C ALA A 116 -3.97 -9.89 -13.08
N ASP A 117 -4.92 -9.33 -13.83
CA ASP A 117 -4.68 -8.24 -14.78
C ASP A 117 -4.17 -6.98 -14.06
N MET A 118 -4.81 -6.63 -12.94
CA MET A 118 -4.39 -5.51 -12.10
C MET A 118 -2.99 -5.72 -11.52
N TYR A 119 -2.66 -6.94 -11.11
CA TYR A 119 -1.31 -7.29 -10.66
C TYR A 119 -0.28 -7.14 -11.78
N ALA A 120 -0.57 -7.63 -12.98
CA ALA A 120 0.32 -7.53 -14.13
C ALA A 120 0.58 -6.05 -14.50
N ALA A 121 -0.47 -5.22 -14.54
CA ALA A 121 -0.37 -3.80 -14.81
C ALA A 121 0.43 -3.06 -13.73
N SER A 122 0.13 -3.32 -12.45
CA SER A 122 0.87 -2.73 -11.32
C SER A 122 2.34 -3.12 -11.30
N LYS A 123 2.65 -4.40 -11.63
CA LYS A 123 4.02 -4.91 -11.73
C LYS A 123 4.77 -4.20 -12.87
N LEU A 124 4.12 -3.98 -14.02
CA LEU A 124 4.73 -3.25 -15.13
C LEU A 124 5.12 -1.81 -14.72
N CYS A 125 4.21 -1.08 -14.07
CA CYS A 125 4.51 0.25 -13.54
C CYS A 125 5.68 0.23 -12.53
N THR A 126 5.71 -0.78 -11.65
CA THR A 126 6.78 -0.96 -10.66
C THR A 126 8.13 -1.19 -11.33
N ASP A 127 8.18 -2.05 -12.35
CA ASP A 127 9.40 -2.37 -13.08
C ASP A 127 9.91 -1.11 -13.83
N MET A 128 9.02 -0.35 -14.49
CA MET A 128 9.37 0.93 -15.15
C MET A 128 9.91 1.97 -14.16
N CYS A 129 9.32 2.10 -12.98
CA CYS A 129 9.81 3.02 -11.95
C CYS A 129 11.18 2.61 -11.39
N GLY A 130 11.46 1.30 -11.35
CA GLY A 130 12.73 0.76 -10.86
C GLY A 130 13.95 1.15 -11.70
N GLU A 131 13.78 1.37 -13.01
CA GLU A 131 14.86 1.74 -13.93
C GLU A 131 15.53 3.06 -13.58
N ASN A 132 14.81 3.95 -12.89
CA ASN A 132 15.30 5.29 -12.54
C ASN A 132 16.07 5.36 -11.22
N ASN A 133 16.18 4.24 -10.49
CA ASN A 133 16.85 4.14 -9.20
C ASN A 133 16.42 5.23 -8.19
N GLN A 134 15.13 5.62 -8.26
CA GLN A 134 14.51 6.58 -7.35
C GLN A 134 13.52 5.85 -6.45
N VAL A 135 13.77 5.95 -5.14
CA VAL A 135 12.85 5.48 -4.11
C VAL A 135 12.26 6.71 -3.43
N ASN A 136 10.93 6.79 -3.42
CA ASN A 136 10.16 7.85 -2.78
C ASN A 136 8.92 7.23 -2.09
N ASP A 137 8.14 8.05 -1.38
CA ASP A 137 6.95 7.56 -0.65
C ASP A 137 5.96 6.83 -1.58
N LEU A 138 5.67 7.32 -2.79
CA LEU A 138 4.77 6.63 -3.73
C LEU A 138 5.32 5.30 -4.23
N THR A 139 6.63 5.20 -4.49
CA THR A 139 7.26 3.93 -4.86
C THR A 139 7.07 2.90 -3.75
N VAL A 140 7.27 3.31 -2.49
CA VAL A 140 7.08 2.47 -1.32
C VAL A 140 5.60 2.05 -1.18
N TRP A 141 4.67 2.98 -1.40
CA TRP A 141 3.23 2.72 -1.35
C TRP A 141 2.78 1.73 -2.42
N LEU A 142 3.24 1.93 -3.65
CA LEU A 142 3.02 1.02 -4.78
C LEU A 142 3.54 -0.38 -4.45
N ARG A 143 4.79 -0.51 -4.01
CA ARG A 143 5.37 -1.83 -3.70
C ARG A 143 4.68 -2.52 -2.54
N TYR A 144 4.27 -1.78 -1.51
CA TYR A 144 3.49 -2.32 -0.42
C TYR A 144 2.18 -2.93 -0.95
N MET A 145 1.39 -2.16 -1.70
CA MET A 145 0.11 -2.63 -2.25
C MET A 145 0.29 -3.75 -3.27
N ASN A 146 1.32 -3.70 -4.10
CA ASN A 146 1.65 -4.76 -5.06
C ASN A 146 2.02 -6.07 -4.33
N ALA A 147 2.76 -6.00 -3.22
CA ALA A 147 3.09 -7.16 -2.41
C ALA A 147 1.85 -7.76 -1.74
N VAL A 148 0.92 -6.94 -1.25
CA VAL A 148 -0.38 -7.40 -0.74
C VAL A 148 -1.16 -8.13 -1.84
N LEU A 149 -1.27 -7.53 -3.04
CA LEU A 149 -1.96 -8.16 -4.17
C LEU A 149 -1.31 -9.49 -4.61
N SER A 150 0.02 -9.50 -4.67
CA SER A 150 0.79 -10.70 -5.01
C SER A 150 0.53 -11.84 -4.03
N SER A 151 0.43 -11.53 -2.73
CA SER A 151 0.05 -12.50 -1.70
C SER A 151 -1.37 -13.02 -1.89
N ASN A 152 -2.35 -12.15 -2.15
CA ASN A 152 -3.74 -12.58 -2.39
C ASN A 152 -3.83 -13.57 -3.56
N LEU A 153 -3.06 -13.35 -4.64
CA LEU A 153 -3.10 -14.17 -5.85
C LEU A 153 -2.30 -15.47 -5.75
N SER A 154 -1.08 -15.40 -5.21
CA SER A 154 -0.11 -16.52 -5.25
C SER A 154 0.08 -17.21 -3.91
N GLY A 155 -0.41 -16.62 -2.82
CA GLY A 155 -0.18 -17.04 -1.45
C GLY A 155 1.24 -16.76 -0.94
N ASP A 156 1.39 -16.86 0.38
CA ASP A 156 2.61 -16.46 1.10
C ASP A 156 3.82 -17.38 0.93
N ALA A 157 3.60 -18.59 0.43
CA ALA A 157 4.68 -19.53 0.10
C ALA A 157 5.34 -19.23 -1.26
N SER A 158 4.84 -18.24 -2.02
CA SER A 158 5.38 -17.91 -3.34
C SER A 158 6.82 -17.37 -3.25
N ALA A 159 7.73 -17.97 -4.00
CA ALA A 159 9.10 -17.48 -4.12
C ALA A 159 9.16 -16.06 -4.72
N MET A 160 8.26 -15.75 -5.65
CA MET A 160 8.17 -14.42 -6.26
C MET A 160 7.79 -13.36 -5.22
N LEU A 161 6.77 -13.63 -4.39
CA LEU A 161 6.40 -12.73 -3.29
C LEU A 161 7.58 -12.52 -2.35
N TYR A 162 8.30 -13.59 -2.03
CA TYR A 162 9.46 -13.48 -1.15
C TYR A 162 10.54 -12.56 -1.72
N HIS A 163 10.91 -12.73 -3.00
CA HIS A 163 11.90 -11.85 -3.64
C HIS A 163 11.44 -10.39 -3.64
N ARG A 164 10.18 -10.13 -4.02
CA ARG A 164 9.61 -8.78 -4.04
C ARG A 164 9.54 -8.14 -2.66
N PHE A 165 9.17 -8.90 -1.64
CA PHE A 165 9.14 -8.42 -0.27
C PHE A 165 10.54 -8.06 0.24
N ASN A 166 11.57 -8.81 -0.17
CA ASN A 166 12.95 -8.49 0.18
C ASN A 166 13.43 -7.19 -0.47
N GLU A 167 13.10 -6.98 -1.75
CA GLU A 167 13.36 -5.72 -2.45
C GLU A 167 12.67 -4.56 -1.73
N PHE A 168 11.38 -4.73 -1.40
CA PHE A 168 10.61 -3.75 -0.63
C PHE A 168 11.24 -3.43 0.73
N ALA A 169 11.62 -4.44 1.52
CA ALA A 169 12.27 -4.22 2.81
C ALA A 169 13.60 -3.46 2.67
N ALA A 170 14.39 -3.75 1.64
CA ALA A 170 15.62 -3.02 1.34
C ALA A 170 15.36 -1.53 1.06
N GLU A 171 14.31 -1.22 0.30
CA GLU A 171 13.91 0.16 0.01
C GLU A 171 13.46 0.94 1.26
N LEU A 172 12.79 0.28 2.21
CA LEU A 172 12.47 0.90 3.50
C LEU A 172 13.73 1.30 4.26
N PHE A 173 14.80 0.50 4.18
CA PHE A 173 16.09 0.85 4.78
C PHE A 173 16.78 2.01 4.04
N ILE A 174 16.74 2.02 2.70
CA ILE A 174 17.25 3.13 1.87
C ILE A 174 16.55 4.44 2.23
N MET A 175 15.24 4.40 2.42
CA MET A 175 14.42 5.55 2.82
C MET A 175 14.57 5.94 4.30
N GLY A 176 15.33 5.17 5.09
CA GLY A 176 15.57 5.46 6.50
C GLY A 176 14.40 5.16 7.43
N PHE A 177 13.41 4.36 7.01
CA PHE A 177 12.20 4.09 7.82
C PHE A 177 12.51 3.35 9.13
N HIS A 178 13.65 2.66 9.18
CA HIS A 178 14.17 1.97 10.37
C HIS A 178 14.73 2.92 11.45
N LYS A 179 14.81 4.23 11.24
CA LYS A 179 15.42 5.20 12.18
C LYS A 179 14.56 6.45 12.39
N LEU A 180 13.24 6.35 12.21
CA LEU A 180 12.31 7.49 12.25
C LEU A 180 12.27 8.21 13.62
N ILE A 181 12.77 7.60 14.70
CA ILE A 181 12.93 8.25 16.01
C ILE A 181 14.28 8.97 16.11
N SER A 182 15.40 8.22 16.16
CA SER A 182 16.75 8.76 16.37
C SER A 182 17.15 9.77 15.31
N THR A 183 16.59 9.67 14.11
CA THR A 183 16.84 10.58 13.01
C THR A 183 15.50 10.99 12.42
N SER A 184 14.66 11.60 13.26
CA SER A 184 13.36 12.11 12.83
C SER A 184 13.55 13.08 11.65
N PRO A 185 13.00 12.75 10.47
CA PRO A 185 13.15 13.58 9.29
C PRO A 185 12.34 14.88 9.44
N ASP A 186 12.84 15.98 8.87
CA ASP A 186 12.15 17.28 8.84
C ASP A 186 11.03 17.27 7.78
N ILE A 187 9.99 16.49 8.04
CA ILE A 187 8.83 16.26 7.17
C ILE A 187 7.52 16.51 7.92
N PRO A 188 6.39 16.68 7.21
CA PRO A 188 5.10 16.86 7.83
C PRO A 188 4.66 15.63 8.61
N PHE A 189 3.85 15.85 9.63
CA PHE A 189 3.30 14.80 10.50
C PHE A 189 2.59 13.68 9.71
N PHE A 190 1.77 14.02 8.71
CA PHE A 190 1.02 13.02 7.94
C PHE A 190 1.94 12.05 7.16
N ILE A 191 3.05 12.54 6.61
CA ILE A 191 4.05 11.68 5.96
C ILE A 191 4.77 10.85 7.01
N LEU A 192 5.19 11.46 8.13
CA LEU A 192 5.89 10.75 9.19
C LEU A 192 5.06 9.58 9.75
N GLU A 193 3.78 9.81 10.06
CA GLU A 193 2.89 8.75 10.54
C GLU A 193 2.65 7.68 9.46
N THR A 194 2.48 8.07 8.20
CA THR A 194 2.35 7.10 7.10
C THR A 194 3.59 6.21 6.97
N ARG A 195 4.80 6.78 7.10
CA ARG A 195 6.05 6.01 7.09
C ARG A 195 6.14 5.04 8.26
N LYS A 196 5.71 5.43 9.47
CA LYS A 196 5.63 4.55 10.64
C LYS A 196 4.64 3.40 10.43
N ARG A 197 3.46 3.68 9.88
CA ARG A 197 2.44 2.67 9.55
C ARG A 197 2.99 1.62 8.58
N ILE A 198 3.60 2.08 7.49
CA ILE A 198 4.20 1.18 6.49
C ILE A 198 5.32 0.33 7.08
N PHE A 199 6.25 0.94 7.82
CA PHE A 199 7.36 0.20 8.41
C PHE A 199 6.87 -0.84 9.41
N SER A 200 5.89 -0.50 10.23
CA SER A 200 5.29 -1.43 11.21
C SER A 200 4.53 -2.57 10.53
N ALA A 201 3.81 -2.30 9.44
CA ALA A 201 3.16 -3.32 8.62
C ALA A 201 4.20 -4.26 7.98
N ALA A 202 5.32 -3.72 7.50
CA ALA A 202 6.42 -4.51 6.95
C ALA A 202 7.07 -5.42 8.00
N VAL A 203 7.39 -4.89 9.19
CA VAL A 203 7.93 -5.67 10.31
C VAL A 203 6.99 -6.82 10.68
N THR A 204 5.70 -6.53 10.81
CA THR A 204 4.69 -7.54 11.18
C THR A 204 4.55 -8.60 10.10
N ARG A 205 4.56 -8.20 8.83
CA ARG A 205 4.48 -9.12 7.71
C ARG A 205 5.72 -10.01 7.62
N ASP A 206 6.91 -9.44 7.80
CA ASP A 206 8.17 -10.20 7.81
C ASP A 206 8.19 -11.23 8.93
N ALA A 207 7.77 -10.86 10.14
CA ALA A 207 7.65 -11.78 11.27
C ALA A 207 6.65 -12.92 11.00
N SER A 208 5.52 -12.60 10.36
CA SER A 208 4.50 -13.59 9.98
C SER A 208 5.03 -14.57 8.93
N LEU A 209 5.68 -14.06 7.87
CA LEU A 209 6.32 -14.87 6.83
C LEU A 209 7.47 -15.72 7.39
N ALA A 210 8.27 -15.16 8.30
CA ALA A 210 9.35 -15.86 8.99
C ALA A 210 8.83 -17.08 9.78
N THR A 211 7.76 -16.85 10.55
CA THR A 211 7.10 -17.91 11.33
C THR A 211 6.49 -18.97 10.40
N PHE A 212 5.74 -18.54 9.40
CA PHE A 212 5.05 -19.44 8.46
C PHE A 212 6.02 -20.33 7.66
N LEU A 213 7.16 -19.76 7.23
CA LEU A 213 8.15 -20.46 6.40
C LEU A 213 9.27 -21.10 7.21
N GLY A 214 9.25 -21.02 8.54
CA GLY A 214 10.28 -21.61 9.42
C GLY A 214 11.67 -21.00 9.22
N ARG A 215 11.74 -19.69 8.93
CA ARG A 215 13.00 -18.97 8.66
C ARG A 215 13.18 -17.78 9.61
N PRO A 216 14.41 -17.23 9.73
CA PRO A 216 14.61 -15.99 10.48
C PRO A 216 13.89 -14.78 9.84
N PRO A 217 13.42 -13.81 10.64
CA PRO A 217 12.98 -12.52 10.13
C PRO A 217 14.16 -11.76 9.51
N ARG A 218 13.88 -10.97 8.48
CA ARG A 218 14.84 -10.13 7.76
C ARG A 218 14.94 -8.72 8.33
N ILE A 219 13.83 -8.18 8.84
CA ILE A 219 13.81 -6.91 9.54
C ILE A 219 14.11 -7.19 11.01
N ASP A 220 15.40 -7.12 11.34
CA ASP A 220 15.82 -7.27 12.73
C ASP A 220 15.50 -5.98 13.50
N CYS A 221 14.44 -6.06 14.31
CA CYS A 221 13.96 -4.94 15.11
C CYS A 221 14.98 -4.47 16.15
N ASN A 222 15.98 -5.28 16.52
CA ASN A 222 17.03 -4.85 17.45
C ASN A 222 17.93 -3.75 16.86
N PHE A 223 17.96 -3.63 15.52
CA PHE A 223 18.69 -2.59 14.80
C PHE A 223 17.79 -1.50 14.24
N CYS A 224 16.51 -1.50 14.62
CA CYS A 224 15.53 -0.52 14.20
C CYS A 224 15.14 0.36 15.39
N ASP A 225 14.95 1.64 15.11
CA ASP A 225 14.50 2.65 16.06
C ASP A 225 13.25 3.34 15.49
N PHE A 226 12.10 2.70 15.74
CA PHE A 226 10.79 3.12 15.25
C PHE A 226 9.74 3.07 16.36
N VAL A 227 8.80 4.02 16.37
CA VAL A 227 7.63 3.99 17.26
C VAL A 227 6.53 3.26 16.51
N ILE A 228 5.73 2.51 17.25
CA ILE A 228 4.39 2.12 16.85
C ILE A 228 3.65 3.37 16.32
N PRO A 229 2.99 3.30 15.15
CA PRO A 229 2.19 4.41 14.63
C PRO A 229 1.11 4.79 15.66
N LEU A 230 0.70 6.06 15.67
CA LEU A 230 -0.38 6.49 16.56
C LEU A 230 -1.70 5.78 16.20
N ASP A 231 -2.54 5.54 17.22
CA ASP A 231 -3.90 4.98 17.08
C ASP A 231 -4.85 6.08 16.65
N LEU A 232 -4.66 6.49 15.40
CA LEU A 232 -5.43 7.52 14.74
C LEU A 232 -6.25 6.85 13.66
N ASP A 233 -7.54 7.16 13.62
CA ASP A 233 -8.35 6.86 12.45
C ASP A 233 -7.84 7.68 11.25
N ASP A 234 -8.16 7.25 10.03
CA ASP A 234 -7.68 7.92 8.82
C ASP A 234 -8.08 9.40 8.74
N ASP A 235 -9.27 9.72 9.26
CA ASP A 235 -9.80 11.08 9.36
C ASP A 235 -9.11 11.92 10.45
N GLU A 236 -8.31 11.30 11.32
CA GLU A 236 -7.56 11.98 12.39
C GLU A 236 -6.12 12.27 11.98
N VAL A 237 -5.58 11.61 10.95
CA VAL A 237 -4.21 11.85 10.45
C VAL A 237 -4.06 13.25 9.86
N GLU A 238 -5.11 13.79 9.22
CA GLU A 238 -5.14 15.14 8.67
C GLU A 238 -5.31 16.23 9.75
N PRO A 239 -6.28 16.16 10.69
CA PRO A 239 -6.51 17.20 11.70
C PRO A 239 -5.57 17.12 12.91
N ALA A 240 -4.94 15.98 13.21
CA ALA A 240 -3.95 15.87 14.29
C ALA A 240 -2.76 16.82 14.11
N VAL A 241 -2.52 17.29 12.88
CA VAL A 241 -1.61 18.41 12.54
C VAL A 241 -1.93 19.69 13.33
N ARG A 242 -3.20 19.92 13.71
CA ARG A 242 -3.63 21.08 14.51
C ARG A 242 -3.71 20.82 16.01
N ALA A 243 -3.73 19.57 16.45
CA ALA A 243 -4.09 19.22 17.83
C ALA A 243 -2.93 18.68 18.69
N ILE A 244 -1.87 18.09 18.12
CA ILE A 244 -0.90 17.34 18.94
C ILE A 244 0.43 18.09 19.09
N GLY A 245 0.42 19.00 20.07
CA GLY A 245 1.49 19.00 21.07
C GLY A 245 1.07 18.04 22.19
N ILE A 246 1.97 17.14 22.61
CA ILE A 246 1.85 16.19 23.73
C ILE A 246 1.32 14.80 23.34
N LEU A 247 2.24 13.87 23.06
CA LEU A 247 2.40 12.57 23.74
C LEU A 247 3.53 11.74 23.06
N CYS A 248 4.77 12.20 23.18
CA CYS A 248 5.93 11.32 22.99
C CYS A 248 6.36 10.78 24.35
N ARG A 249 6.10 9.49 24.58
CA ARG A 249 6.94 8.54 25.34
C ARG A 249 6.14 7.26 25.58
N CYS A 250 6.55 6.16 24.96
CA CYS A 250 6.63 4.82 25.54
C CYS A 250 7.21 3.86 24.49
N ALA A 251 8.39 3.31 24.79
CA ALA A 251 8.91 2.13 24.12
C ALA A 251 9.44 1.21 25.22
N ASN A 252 8.56 0.38 25.77
CA ASN A 252 8.95 -0.81 26.54
C ASN A 252 8.52 -2.07 25.78
N SER A 253 9.16 -3.20 26.07
CA SER A 253 8.87 -4.52 25.46
C SER A 253 7.40 -4.97 25.60
N ASN A 254 6.65 -4.40 26.54
CA ASN A 254 5.22 -4.65 26.71
C ASN A 254 4.36 -3.93 25.67
N ASP A 255 4.78 -2.78 25.13
CA ASP A 255 4.03 -2.03 24.10
C ASP A 255 4.10 -2.74 22.73
N ILE A 256 5.18 -3.48 22.45
CA ILE A 256 5.30 -4.34 21.26
C ILE A 256 4.33 -5.54 21.37
N LEU A 257 4.11 -6.06 22.58
CA LEU A 257 3.14 -7.12 22.84
C LEU A 257 1.71 -6.60 22.75
N ASP A 258 1.46 -5.37 23.23
CA ASP A 258 0.16 -4.71 23.16
C ASP A 258 -0.18 -4.26 21.72
N PHE A 259 0.83 -3.79 20.96
CA PHE A 259 0.73 -3.62 19.51
C PHE A 259 0.42 -4.95 18.83
N ARG A 260 1.10 -6.05 19.16
CA ARG A 260 0.76 -7.39 18.64
C ARG A 260 -0.64 -7.88 19.06
N GLN A 261 -1.19 -7.40 20.17
CA GLN A 261 -2.51 -7.80 20.65
C GLN A 261 -3.64 -6.95 20.05
N ASN A 262 -3.53 -5.62 20.04
CA ASN A 262 -4.61 -4.74 19.57
C ASN A 262 -4.47 -4.43 18.05
N TYR A 263 -3.34 -3.89 17.62
CA TYR A 263 -3.06 -3.69 16.18
C TYR A 263 -2.82 -5.00 15.46
N GLY A 264 -2.17 -5.93 16.12
CA GLY A 264 -2.00 -7.27 15.64
C GLY A 264 -3.33 -7.99 15.57
N ALA A 265 -4.36 -7.68 16.37
CA ALA A 265 -5.71 -8.24 16.14
C ALA A 265 -6.38 -7.68 14.88
N HIS A 266 -6.33 -6.36 14.63
CA HIS A 266 -6.89 -5.78 13.41
C HIS A 266 -6.10 -6.18 12.15
N MET A 267 -4.77 -6.15 12.22
CA MET A 267 -3.88 -6.61 11.15
C MET A 267 -3.96 -8.12 10.97
N LYS A 268 -4.13 -8.91 12.04
CA LYS A 268 -4.41 -10.35 11.98
C LYS A 268 -5.79 -10.61 11.42
N LYS A 269 -6.81 -9.79 11.67
CA LYS A 269 -8.11 -9.91 11.00
C LYS A 269 -7.94 -9.70 9.50
N THR A 270 -7.17 -8.70 9.07
CA THR A 270 -6.82 -8.49 7.66
C THR A 270 -5.98 -9.65 7.08
N LEU A 271 -4.98 -10.16 7.80
CA LEU A 271 -4.13 -11.29 7.39
C LEU A 271 -4.91 -12.62 7.35
N ASP A 272 -5.72 -12.91 8.36
CA ASP A 272 -6.56 -14.11 8.46
C ASP A 272 -7.62 -14.09 7.35
N GLN A 273 -8.20 -12.92 7.03
CA GLN A 273 -9.11 -12.78 5.89
C GLN A 273 -8.39 -12.95 4.55
N GLN A 274 -7.17 -12.40 4.38
CA GLN A 274 -6.33 -12.65 3.19
C GLN A 274 -5.98 -14.14 3.05
N VAL A 275 -5.72 -14.83 4.17
CA VAL A 275 -5.48 -16.28 4.20
C VAL A 275 -6.77 -17.05 3.86
N ILE A 276 -7.94 -16.62 4.35
CA ILE A 276 -9.24 -17.21 4.00
C ILE A 276 -9.52 -17.04 2.51
N VAL A 277 -9.32 -15.85 1.95
CA VAL A 277 -9.47 -15.57 0.51
C VAL A 277 -8.49 -16.42 -0.31
N ALA A 278 -7.22 -16.53 0.12
CA ALA A 278 -6.22 -17.36 -0.55
C ALA A 278 -6.52 -18.87 -0.45
N ILE A 279 -7.12 -19.34 0.65
CA ILE A 279 -7.60 -20.72 0.82
C ILE A 279 -8.80 -20.98 -0.07
N GLN A 280 -9.75 -20.04 -0.14
CA GLN A 280 -10.93 -20.11 -1.01
C GLN A 280 -10.51 -20.16 -2.48
N ALA A 281 -9.57 -19.31 -2.92
CA ALA A 281 -9.02 -19.30 -4.27
C ALA A 281 -8.27 -20.61 -4.65
N LYS A 282 -7.62 -21.27 -3.68
CA LYS A 282 -6.99 -22.59 -3.92
C LYS A 282 -7.99 -23.74 -3.96
N SER A 283 -9.07 -23.67 -3.18
CA SER A 283 -10.10 -24.71 -3.15
C SER A 283 -10.91 -24.79 -4.44
N SER A 284 -11.05 -23.68 -5.17
CA SER A 284 -11.72 -23.62 -6.48
C SER A 284 -10.83 -24.04 -7.65
N GLN A 285 -9.51 -24.16 -7.46
CA GLN A 285 -8.56 -24.64 -8.49
C GLN A 285 -8.20 -26.14 -8.38
N GLY A 286 -8.84 -26.89 -7.47
CA GLY A 286 -8.51 -28.29 -7.20
C GLY A 286 -9.56 -29.31 -7.64
N ASP A 287 -9.63 -29.61 -8.95
CA ASP A 287 -9.98 -30.97 -9.39
C ASP A 287 -8.75 -31.85 -9.14
N PHE A 288 -8.65 -32.39 -7.93
CA PHE A 288 -7.64 -33.41 -7.64
C PHE A 288 -8.03 -34.67 -8.40
N GLY A 289 -7.34 -34.87 -9.53
CA GLY A 289 -7.28 -36.13 -10.24
C GLY A 289 -7.08 -37.28 -9.25
N LYS A 290 -8.10 -38.14 -9.20
CA LYS A 290 -8.05 -39.42 -8.49
C LYS A 290 -6.91 -40.24 -9.08
N THR A 291 -5.84 -40.38 -8.33
CA THR A 291 -4.78 -41.35 -8.61
C THR A 291 -5.37 -42.75 -8.45
N SER A 292 -5.44 -43.48 -9.56
CA SER A 292 -5.38 -44.95 -9.60
C SER A 292 -3.92 -45.39 -9.63
#